data_AF-X1EDA3-F1
#
_entry.id   AF-X1EDA3-F1
#
_cell.length_a   1.000
_cell.length_b   1.000
_cell.length_c   1.000
_cell.angle_alpha   90.00
_cell.angle_beta   90.00
_cell.angle_gamma   90.00
#
_symmetry.space_group_name_H-M   'P 1'
#
loop_
_entity.id
_entity.type
_entity.pdbx_description
1 polymer ?
#
loop_
_entity_poly.entity_id
_entity_poly.type
_entity_poly.pdbx_seq_one_letter_code
_entity_poly.pdbx_strand_id
1 'polypeptide(L)' 'MVRSATYRTSKYAAKLVGDVQKNRIDAQRDSMIEQVTNRFAEITAAEEAAKALLVGWGISTMYVPFYLSFARQCYSIT' A
#
# COMPACT_ATOMS: atom_id res chain seq x y z
N MET A 1 8.32 -13.38 -38.98
CA MET A 1 8.76 -12.09 -39.57
C MET A 1 8.95 -11.07 -38.45
N VAL A 2 10.12 -10.45 -38.33
CA VAL A 2 10.42 -9.50 -37.24
C VAL A 2 9.75 -8.16 -37.54
N ARG A 3 8.89 -7.66 -36.64
CA ARG A 3 8.22 -6.35 -36.83
C ARG A 3 9.23 -5.21 -36.81
N SER A 4 9.09 -4.25 -37.72
CA SER A 4 9.97 -3.08 -37.85
C SER A 4 10.03 -2.26 -36.57
N ALA A 5 11.18 -1.64 -36.30
CA ALA A 5 11.37 -0.78 -35.13
C ALA A 5 10.34 0.36 -35.09
N THR A 6 10.07 1.01 -36.24
CA THR A 6 9.11 2.10 -36.37
C THR A 6 7.70 1.70 -35.94
N TYR A 7 7.25 0.50 -36.33
CA TYR A 7 5.93 -0.01 -35.93
C TYR A 7 5.86 -0.30 -34.42
N ARG A 8 6.96 -0.75 -33.81
CA ARG A 8 7.03 -0.97 -32.36
C ARG A 8 6.97 0.35 -31.60
N THR A 9 7.69 1.36 -32.08
CA THR A 9 7.71 2.71 -31.48
C THR A 9 6.34 3.38 -31.56
N SER A 10 5.66 3.32 -32.71
CA SER A 10 4.32 3.90 -32.86
C SER A 10 3.28 3.21 -31.96
N LYS A 11 3.35 1.87 -31.86
CA LYS A 11 2.52 1.10 -30.93
C LYS A 11 2.81 1.44 -29.46
N TYR A 12 4.05 1.76 -29.10
CA TYR A 12 4.39 2.16 -27.74
C TYR A 12 3.89 3.58 -27.43
N ALA A 13 4.08 4.53 -28.34
CA ALA A 13 3.57 5.90 -28.20
C ALA A 13 2.05 5.93 -28.01
N ALA A 14 1.31 5.10 -28.76
CA ALA A 14 -0.14 4.98 -28.61
C ALA A 14 -0.60 4.42 -27.24
N LYS A 15 0.28 3.82 -26.43
CA LYS A 15 -0.04 3.38 -25.07
C LYS A 15 0.06 4.51 -24.04
N LEU A 16 0.77 5.58 -24.37
CA LEU A 16 1.05 6.71 -23.49
C LEU A 16 0.09 7.86 -23.82
N VAL A 17 -1.19 7.65 -23.54
CA VAL A 17 -2.22 8.69 -23.66
C VAL A 17 -2.64 9.12 -22.26
N GLY A 18 -2.30 10.36 -21.89
CA GLY A 18 -2.54 10.89 -20.55
C GLY A 18 -4.01 10.82 -20.13
N ASP A 19 -4.93 11.17 -21.03
CA ASP A 19 -6.37 11.14 -20.75
C ASP A 19 -6.89 9.73 -20.46
N VAL A 20 -6.38 8.71 -21.16
CA VAL A 20 -6.76 7.31 -20.91
C VAL A 20 -6.23 6.84 -19.56
N GLN A 21 -5.02 7.26 -19.17
CA GLN A 21 -4.47 6.93 -17.86
C GLN A 21 -5.24 7.62 -16.74
N LYS A 22 -5.55 8.90 -16.90
CA LYS A 22 -6.38 9.66 -15.96
C LYS A 22 -7.75 9.00 -15.77
N ASN A 23 -8.46 8.70 -16.86
CA ASN A 23 -9.77 8.06 -16.79
C ASN A 23 -9.74 6.70 -16.09
N ARG A 24 -8.65 5.93 -16.24
CA ARG A 24 -8.48 4.65 -15.52
C ARG A 24 -8.26 4.85 -14.02
N ILE A 25 -7.44 5.83 -13.64
CA ILE A 25 -7.22 6.18 -12.24
C ILE A 25 -8.52 6.68 -11.62
N ASP A 26 -9.22 7.60 -12.28
CA ASP A 26 -10.48 8.15 -11.78
C ASP A 26 -11.54 7.06 -11.61
N ALA A 27 -11.63 6.10 -12.54
CA ALA A 27 -12.55 4.97 -12.45
C ALA A 27 -12.23 3.99 -11.30
N GLN A 28 -10.96 3.91 -10.88
CA GLN A 28 -10.53 3.01 -9.80
C GLN A 28 -10.33 3.72 -8.46
N ARG A 29 -10.37 5.06 -8.46
CA ARG A 29 -10.03 5.90 -7.31
C ARG A 29 -10.76 5.49 -6.04
N ASP A 30 -12.08 5.32 -6.13
CA ASP A 30 -12.90 5.01 -4.95
C ASP A 30 -12.55 3.63 -4.39
N SER A 31 -12.36 2.63 -5.26
CA SER A 31 -11.92 1.29 -4.84
C SER A 31 -10.51 1.29 -4.25
N MET A 32 -9.59 2.10 -4.80
CA MET A 32 -8.25 2.24 -4.24
C MET A 32 -8.28 2.88 -2.85
N ILE A 33 -9.09 3.91 -2.66
CA ILE A 33 -9.27 4.56 -1.35
C ILE A 33 -9.87 3.56 -0.37
N GLU A 34 -10.93 2.86 -0.74
CA GLU A 34 -11.58 1.85 0.10
C GLU A 34 -10.60 0.76 0.55
N GLN A 35 -9.79 0.20 -0.37
CA GLN A 35 -8.79 -0.81 -0.05
C GLN A 35 -7.76 -0.30 0.96
N VAL A 36 -7.27 0.94 0.79
CA VAL A 36 -6.29 1.54 1.70
C VAL A 36 -6.92 1.88 3.05
N THR A 37 -8.15 2.37 3.09
CA THR A 37 -8.89 2.64 4.33
C THR A 37 -9.08 1.37 5.14
N ASN A 38 -9.47 0.27 4.49
CA ASN A 38 -9.60 -1.04 5.15
C ASN A 38 -8.25 -1.51 5.69
N ARG A 39 -7.18 -1.37 4.91
CA ARG A 39 -5.83 -1.73 5.35
C ARG A 39 -5.37 -0.89 6.55
N PHE A 40 -5.65 0.40 6.57
CA PHE A 40 -5.32 1.26 7.72
C PHE A 40 -6.10 0.88 8.97
N ALA A 41 -7.38 0.52 8.85
CA ALA A 41 -8.17 0.03 9.98
C ALA A 41 -7.57 -1.28 10.57
N GLU A 42 -7.14 -2.23 9.72
CA GLU A 42 -6.45 -3.45 10.16
C GLU A 42 -5.16 -3.14 10.93
N ILE A 43 -4.35 -2.21 10.42
CA ILE A 43 -3.09 -1.78 11.05
C ILE A 43 -3.36 -1.18 12.42
N THR A 44 -4.33 -0.27 12.53
CA THR A 44 -4.68 0.37 13.80
C THR A 44 -5.13 -0.66 14.83
N ALA A 45 -6.00 -1.60 14.45
CA ALA A 45 -6.43 -2.67 15.33
C ALA A 45 -5.27 -3.55 15.82
N ALA A 46 -4.32 -3.89 14.94
CA ALA A 46 -3.13 -4.66 15.29
C ALA A 46 -2.20 -3.88 16.25
N GLU A 47 -2.00 -2.59 16.02
CA GLU A 47 -1.18 -1.74 16.90
C GLU A 47 -1.79 -1.55 18.28
N GLU A 48 -3.12 -1.37 18.36
CA GLU A 48 -3.83 -1.26 19.62
C GLU A 48 -3.74 -2.56 20.43
N ALA A 49 -3.93 -3.71 19.77
CA ALA A 49 -3.79 -5.02 20.41
C ALA A 49 -2.36 -5.25 20.92
N ALA A 50 -1.34 -4.92 20.10
CA ALA A 50 0.06 -5.03 20.49
C ALA A 50 0.37 -4.10 21.67
N LYS A 51 -0.09 -2.84 21.63
CA LYS A 51 0.12 -1.88 22.71
C LYS A 51 -0.53 -2.34 24.02
N ALA A 52 -1.73 -2.91 23.97
CA ALA A 52 -2.41 -3.44 25.15
C ALA A 52 -1.59 -4.56 25.82
N LEU A 53 -0.98 -5.46 25.03
CA LEU A 53 -0.10 -6.50 25.55
C LEU A 53 1.17 -5.93 26.18
N LEU A 54 1.83 -4.97 25.51
CA LEU A 54 3.06 -4.34 26.02
C LEU A 54 2.82 -3.62 27.36
N VAL A 55 1.68 -2.93 27.48
CA VAL A 55 1.26 -2.29 28.73
C VAL A 55 0.94 -3.33 29.81
N GLY A 56 0.22 -4.40 29.46
CA GLY A 56 -0.09 -5.49 30.38
C GLY A 56 1.16 -6.23 30.91
N TRP A 57 2.22 -6.28 30.12
CA TRP A 57 3.53 -6.84 30.52
C TRP A 57 4.41 -5.85 31.29
N GLY A 58 3.94 -4.61 31.52
CA GLY A 58 4.70 -3.60 32.25
C GLY A 58 5.92 -3.08 31.50
N ILE A 59 5.95 -3.18 30.17
CA ILE A 59 7.06 -2.67 29.36
C ILE A 59 7.10 -1.15 29.45
N SER A 60 8.30 -0.59 29.65
CA SER A 60 8.52 0.85 29.68
C SER A 60 8.00 1.50 28.40
N THR A 61 7.28 2.62 28.56
CA THR A 61 6.71 3.40 27.46
C THR A 61 7.76 3.85 26.45
N MET A 62 9.02 3.97 26.88
CA MET A 62 10.16 4.28 26.01
C MET A 62 10.39 3.22 24.93
N TYR A 63 10.10 1.94 25.22
CA TYR A 63 10.33 0.84 24.28
C TYR A 63 9.12 0.51 23.40
N VAL A 64 7.93 1.02 23.74
CA VAL A 64 6.69 0.73 23.01
C VAL A 64 6.79 1.01 21.51
N PRO A 65 7.38 2.13 21.03
CA PRO A 65 7.50 2.39 19.59
C PRO A 65 8.34 1.34 18.83
N PHE A 66 9.37 0.78 19.47
CA PHE A 66 10.23 -0.24 18.85
C PHE A 66 9.48 -1.57 18.70
N TYR A 67 8.72 -1.97 19.72
CA TYR A 67 7.89 -3.17 19.65
C TYR A 67 6.72 -3.03 18.66
N LEU A 68 6.13 -1.84 18.54
CA LEU A 68 5.11 -1.58 17.50
C LEU A 68 5.70 -1.67 16.09
N SER A 69 6.93 -1.18 15.88
CA SER A 69 7.64 -1.35 14.61
C SER A 69 7.85 -2.82 14.26
N PHE A 70 8.26 -3.63 15.23
CA PHE A 70 8.39 -5.07 15.06
C PHE A 70 7.04 -5.75 14.77
N ALA A 71 5.98 -5.37 15.48
CA ALA A 71 4.63 -5.90 15.24
C ALA A 71 4.15 -5.63 13.81
N ARG A 72 4.44 -4.45 13.24
CA ARG A 72 4.14 -4.12 11.83
C ARG A 72 4.88 -5.03 10.85
N GLN A 73 6.15 -5.33 11.11
CA GLN A 73 6.93 -6.26 10.30
C GLN A 73 6.36 -7.68 10.37
N CYS A 74 5.99 -8.16 11.56
CA CYS A 74 5.35 -9.48 11.72
C CYS A 74 4.02 -9.59 10.97
N TYR A 75 3.26 -8.50 10.90
CA TYR A 75 2.02 -8.44 10.14
C TYR A 75 2.24 -8.37 8.60
N SER A 76 3.50 -8.45 8.14
CA SER A 76 3.88 -8.42 6.72
C SER A 76 3.40 -7.16 5.99
N ILE A 77 3.44 -6.01 6.67
CA ILE A 77 3.04 -4.71 6.09
C ILE A 77 4.21 -4.01 5.38
N THR A 78 5.44 -4.51 5.54
CA THR A 78 6.65 -4.02 4.87
C THR A 78 7.03 -4.86 3.67
#